data_AF-A0A497K6Q4-F1
#
_entry.id   AF-A0A497K6Q4-F1
#
_cell.length_a   1.000
_cell.length_b   1.000
_cell.length_c   1.000
_cell.angle_alpha   90.00
_cell.angle_beta   90.00
_cell.angle_gamma   90.00
#
_symmetry.space_group_name_H-M   'P 1'
#
loop_
_entity.id
_entity.type
_entity.pdbx_description
1 polymer ?
#
loop_
_entity_poly.entity_id
_entity_poly.type
_entity_poly.pdbx_seq_one_letter_code
_entity_poly.pdbx_strand_id
1 'polypeptide(L)'
;FKVSIYAGHANPAGAKVLEMLGANTFNPVADLPLPMLAAIRKAVNIPIDIHIYLFDSHGGFNRFWEAPELTRVVAPCYFKIEPGANVANLYKPWVNPEILAFMAREKVKQAEVIISLIEKHYPEAKLSKVGASDLAIPKP
;
A
#
# COMPACT_ATOMS: atom_id res chain seq x y z
N PHE A 1 -2.90 15.83 -2.80
CA PHE A 1 -1.57 15.33 -2.37
C PHE A 1 -1.69 13.93 -1.76
N LYS A 2 -0.59 13.18 -1.60
CA LYS A 2 -0.62 11.83 -0.98
C LYS A 2 -0.33 11.91 0.53
N VAL A 3 -1.06 11.14 1.34
CA VAL A 3 -0.89 11.11 2.81
C VAL A 3 -0.20 9.82 3.27
N SER A 4 0.79 9.96 4.15
CA SER A 4 1.64 8.85 4.62
C SER A 4 1.00 8.02 5.74
N ILE A 5 1.42 6.76 5.86
CA ILE A 5 1.01 5.85 6.96
C ILE A 5 1.35 6.46 8.33
N TYR A 6 2.42 7.25 8.40
CA TYR A 6 2.83 7.96 9.61
C TYR A 6 1.84 9.02 10.09
N ALA A 7 0.85 9.40 9.28
CA ALA A 7 -0.25 10.25 9.71
C ALA A 7 -1.27 9.49 10.58
N GLY A 8 -1.17 8.16 10.70
CA GLY A 8 -1.92 7.37 11.69
C GLY A 8 -3.42 7.23 11.45
N HIS A 9 -3.92 7.47 10.24
CA HIS A 9 -5.36 7.40 9.97
C HIS A 9 -5.83 5.94 9.90
N ALA A 10 -6.80 5.59 10.75
CA ALA A 10 -7.16 4.20 11.01
C ALA A 10 -8.67 3.90 10.94
N ASN A 11 -9.49 4.88 10.57
CA ASN A 11 -10.94 4.76 10.61
C ASN A 11 -11.65 5.57 9.49
N PRO A 12 -12.94 5.32 9.24
CA PRO A 12 -13.69 5.97 8.15
C PRO A 12 -13.77 7.50 8.28
N ALA A 13 -13.92 8.03 9.50
CA ALA A 13 -14.02 9.47 9.73
C ALA A 13 -12.70 10.18 9.38
N GLY A 14 -11.57 9.63 9.83
CA GLY A 14 -10.25 10.15 9.50
C GLY A 14 -9.98 10.11 7.99
N ALA A 15 -10.30 8.99 7.33
CA ALA A 15 -10.19 8.87 5.88
C ALA A 15 -11.02 9.95 5.16
N LYS A 16 -12.24 10.21 5.63
CA LYS A 16 -13.12 11.24 5.04
C LYS A 16 -12.55 12.64 5.19
N VAL A 17 -11.97 12.96 6.33
CA VAL A 17 -11.30 14.25 6.56
C VAL A 17 -10.15 14.43 5.57
N LEU A 18 -9.32 13.40 5.35
CA LEU A 18 -8.23 13.49 4.36
C LEU A 18 -8.75 13.78 2.95
N GLU A 19 -9.80 13.09 2.52
CA GLU A 19 -10.43 13.32 1.22
C GLU A 19 -10.98 14.75 1.11
N MET A 20 -11.68 15.25 2.14
CA MET A 20 -12.21 16.63 2.18
C MET A 20 -11.11 17.69 2.10
N LEU A 21 -9.93 17.40 2.64
CA LEU A 21 -8.76 18.28 2.57
C LEU A 21 -8.01 18.20 1.23
N GLY A 22 -8.49 17.40 0.26
CA GLY A 22 -7.88 17.27 -1.06
C GLY A 22 -6.75 16.26 -1.15
N ALA A 23 -6.71 15.26 -0.26
CA ALA A 23 -5.84 14.11 -0.46
C ALA A 23 -6.24 13.37 -1.74
N ASN A 24 -5.26 12.95 -2.53
CA ASN A 24 -5.49 12.12 -3.73
C ASN A 24 -5.45 10.63 -3.40
N THR A 25 -4.61 10.23 -2.44
CA THR A 25 -4.56 8.90 -1.84
C THR A 25 -4.05 9.01 -0.40
N PHE A 26 -4.23 7.95 0.39
CA PHE A 26 -3.61 7.85 1.72
C PHE A 26 -3.26 6.41 2.08
N ASN A 27 -2.39 6.24 3.07
CA ASN A 27 -2.06 4.94 3.64
C ASN A 27 -2.71 4.82 5.01
N PRO A 28 -3.66 3.89 5.23
CA PRO A 28 -4.09 3.57 6.57
C PRO A 28 -2.96 2.86 7.34
N VAL A 29 -3.11 2.80 8.66
CA VAL A 29 -2.24 1.95 9.50
C VAL A 29 -2.34 0.49 9.06
N ALA A 30 -1.24 -0.26 9.20
CA ALA A 30 -1.08 -1.55 8.51
C ALA A 30 -1.81 -2.73 9.18
N ASP A 31 -2.08 -2.62 10.48
CA ASP A 31 -2.69 -3.62 11.33
C ASP A 31 -4.23 -3.68 11.23
N LEU A 32 -4.83 -2.89 10.32
CA LEU A 32 -6.28 -2.90 10.14
C LEU A 32 -6.78 -4.23 9.54
N PRO A 33 -7.76 -4.87 10.19
CA PRO A 33 -8.41 -6.06 9.65
C PRO A 33 -9.32 -5.68 8.46
N LEU A 34 -9.63 -6.68 7.63
CA LEU A 34 -10.44 -6.52 6.42
C LEU A 34 -11.77 -5.77 6.63
N PRO A 35 -12.57 -6.01 7.70
CA PRO A 35 -13.82 -5.27 7.92
C PRO A 35 -13.60 -3.78 8.15
N MET A 36 -12.50 -3.39 8.81
CA MET A 36 -12.18 -1.98 9.05
C MET A 36 -11.73 -1.30 7.75
N LEU A 37 -10.93 -1.98 6.93
CA LEU A 37 -10.55 -1.48 5.61
C LEU A 37 -11.77 -1.34 4.69
N ALA A 38 -12.70 -2.30 4.72
CA ALA A 38 -13.96 -2.21 3.99
C ALA A 38 -14.83 -1.03 4.46
N ALA A 39 -14.86 -0.76 5.78
CA ALA A 39 -15.57 0.41 6.32
C ALA A 39 -14.94 1.74 5.87
N ILE A 40 -13.60 1.81 5.83
CA ILE A 40 -12.88 2.96 5.27
C ILE A 40 -13.24 3.14 3.80
N ARG A 41 -13.21 2.05 3.00
CA ARG A 41 -13.53 2.10 1.58
C ARG A 41 -14.92 2.67 1.32
N LYS A 42 -15.91 2.32 2.16
CA LYS A 42 -17.29 2.85 2.07
C LYS A 42 -17.39 4.36 2.30
N ALA A 43 -16.43 4.98 2.98
CA ALA A 43 -16.52 6.40 3.34
C ALA A 43 -15.85 7.34 2.32
N VAL A 44 -14.86 6.86 1.58
CA VAL A 44 -14.06 7.66 0.65
C VAL A 44 -14.17 7.14 -0.78
N ASN A 45 -13.86 7.97 -1.77
CA ASN A 45 -13.75 7.62 -3.19
C ASN A 45 -12.30 7.60 -3.69
N ILE A 46 -11.37 8.26 -2.98
CA ILE A 46 -9.94 8.27 -3.33
C ILE A 46 -9.28 6.88 -3.21
N PRO A 47 -8.28 6.51 -4.03
CA PRO A 47 -7.56 5.26 -3.86
C PRO A 47 -6.87 5.16 -2.48
N ILE A 48 -6.77 3.93 -1.98
CA ILE A 48 -6.17 3.62 -0.68
C ILE A 48 -4.88 2.83 -0.92
N ASP A 49 -3.72 3.31 -0.44
CA ASP A 49 -2.48 2.54 -0.58
C ASP A 49 -2.22 1.68 0.67
N ILE A 50 -2.32 0.36 0.50
CA ILE A 50 -2.24 -0.65 1.56
C ILE A 50 -0.82 -1.17 1.67
N HIS A 51 -0.22 -1.08 2.87
CA HIS A 51 1.03 -1.78 3.16
C HIS A 51 0.75 -3.28 3.29
N ILE A 52 1.01 -4.01 2.21
CA ILE A 52 0.86 -5.46 2.16
C ILE A 52 2.12 -6.17 2.67
N TYR A 53 3.27 -5.49 2.58
CA TYR A 53 4.49 -5.84 3.29
C TYR A 53 5.05 -4.59 3.96
N LEU A 54 5.41 -4.66 5.23
CA LEU A 54 5.93 -3.55 6.00
C LEU A 54 7.17 -3.92 6.80
N PHE A 55 8.00 -2.91 7.09
CA PHE A 55 9.25 -3.06 7.81
C PHE A 55 9.08 -3.73 9.18
N ASP A 56 10.11 -4.45 9.63
CA ASP A 56 10.11 -5.20 10.90
C ASP A 56 9.82 -4.28 12.10
N SER A 57 10.44 -3.10 12.12
CA SER A 57 10.20 -2.05 13.11
C SER A 57 8.77 -1.53 13.19
N HIS A 58 7.93 -1.84 12.21
CA HIS A 58 6.53 -1.42 12.11
C HIS A 58 5.59 -2.64 12.09
N GLY A 59 6.02 -3.74 12.71
CA GLY A 59 5.22 -4.96 12.88
C GLY A 59 5.55 -6.08 11.88
N GLY A 60 6.39 -5.83 10.87
CA GLY A 60 6.86 -6.88 9.95
C GLY A 60 5.73 -7.58 9.17
N PHE A 61 4.59 -6.90 8.99
CA PHE A 61 3.39 -7.50 8.42
C PHE A 61 3.64 -8.08 7.03
N ASN A 62 3.32 -9.34 6.81
CA ASN A 62 3.23 -9.96 5.48
C ASN A 62 1.79 -10.41 5.24
N ARG A 63 1.10 -9.71 4.34
CA ARG A 63 -0.32 -9.91 4.03
C ARG A 63 -0.56 -10.41 2.61
N PHE A 64 0.44 -11.08 2.00
CA PHE A 64 0.34 -11.51 0.59
C PHE A 64 -0.87 -12.41 0.32
N TRP A 65 -1.18 -13.33 1.23
CA TRP A 65 -2.34 -14.21 1.10
C TRP A 65 -3.68 -13.47 1.22
N GLU A 66 -3.70 -12.30 1.85
CA GLU A 66 -4.89 -11.44 1.91
C GLU A 66 -5.04 -10.58 0.66
N ALA A 67 -4.06 -10.52 -0.25
CA ALA A 67 -4.09 -9.66 -1.43
C ALA A 67 -5.41 -9.77 -2.23
N PRO A 68 -5.95 -10.96 -2.55
CA PRO A 68 -7.19 -11.07 -3.31
C PRO A 68 -8.38 -10.42 -2.59
N GLU A 69 -8.49 -10.67 -1.29
CA GLU A 69 -9.59 -10.16 -0.47
C GLU A 69 -9.44 -8.66 -0.18
N LEU A 70 -8.21 -8.18 0.05
CA LEU A 70 -7.88 -6.75 0.13
C LEU A 70 -8.28 -6.03 -1.15
N THR A 71 -7.94 -6.59 -2.32
CA THR A 71 -8.36 -6.02 -3.61
C THR A 71 -9.87 -5.99 -3.71
N ARG A 72 -10.57 -7.08 -3.38
CA ARG A 72 -12.03 -7.16 -3.45
C ARG A 72 -12.73 -6.10 -2.59
N VAL A 73 -12.25 -5.84 -1.37
CA VAL A 73 -12.94 -4.95 -0.40
C VAL A 73 -12.43 -3.51 -0.37
N VAL A 74 -11.24 -3.23 -0.93
CA VAL A 74 -10.58 -1.92 -0.84
C VAL A 74 -10.36 -1.25 -2.20
N ALA A 75 -10.54 -1.96 -3.32
CA ALA A 75 -10.36 -1.38 -4.65
C ALA A 75 -11.21 -0.10 -4.87
N PRO A 76 -10.67 0.96 -5.52
CA PRO A 76 -9.31 1.04 -6.06
C PRO A 76 -8.25 1.19 -4.96
N CYS A 77 -7.18 0.39 -5.04
CA CYS A 77 -6.11 0.38 -4.06
C CYS A 77 -4.74 0.06 -4.69
N TYR A 78 -3.67 0.55 -4.05
CA TYR A 78 -2.29 0.25 -4.44
C TYR A 78 -1.57 -0.50 -3.33
N PHE A 79 -0.79 -1.53 -3.68
CA PHE A 79 -0.01 -2.27 -2.70
C PHE A 79 1.37 -1.66 -2.49
N LYS A 80 1.67 -1.32 -1.24
CA LYS A 80 2.95 -0.85 -0.77
C LYS A 80 3.77 -2.04 -0.26
N ILE A 81 4.95 -2.21 -0.84
CA ILE A 81 5.87 -3.31 -0.56
C ILE A 81 7.11 -2.72 0.09
N GLU A 82 7.22 -2.85 1.41
CA GLU A 82 8.30 -2.27 2.21
C GLU A 82 9.01 -3.30 3.10
N PRO A 83 9.70 -4.30 2.51
CA PRO A 83 10.55 -5.25 3.23
C PRO A 83 11.74 -4.62 3.96
N GLY A 84 12.16 -5.24 5.05
CA GLY A 84 13.43 -4.99 5.72
C GLY A 84 13.29 -4.40 7.13
N ALA A 85 14.41 -4.04 7.74
CA ALA A 85 14.42 -3.71 9.17
C ALA A 85 13.62 -2.45 9.54
N ASN A 86 13.91 -1.32 8.88
CA ASN A 86 13.29 -0.03 9.18
C ASN A 86 13.57 1.03 8.10
N VAL A 87 12.76 2.08 8.10
CA VAL A 87 12.92 3.26 7.23
C VAL A 87 14.27 3.94 7.41
N ALA A 88 14.73 4.10 8.66
CA ALA A 88 15.96 4.82 8.95
C ALA A 88 17.22 4.15 8.37
N ASN A 89 17.18 2.86 8.05
CA ASN A 89 18.29 2.15 7.44
C ASN A 89 18.18 2.07 5.92
N LEU A 90 16.98 2.13 5.36
CA LEU A 90 16.75 1.85 3.93
C LEU A 90 16.44 3.10 3.09
N TYR A 91 15.95 4.19 3.69
CA TYR A 91 15.53 5.39 2.94
C TYR A 91 16.54 6.55 2.99
N LYS A 92 17.72 6.33 3.59
CA LYS A 92 18.78 7.34 3.58
C LYS A 92 19.40 7.45 2.17
N PRO A 93 19.76 8.65 1.70
CA PRO A 93 20.41 8.82 0.39
C PRO A 93 21.84 8.26 0.32
N TRP A 94 22.44 7.87 1.45
CA TRP A 94 23.80 7.29 1.53
C TRP A 94 23.81 5.79 1.86
N VAL A 95 22.72 5.06 1.56
CA VAL A 95 22.70 3.59 1.65
C VAL A 95 23.54 2.99 0.52
N ASN A 96 24.22 1.87 0.78
CA ASN A 96 25.00 1.17 -0.25
C ASN A 96 24.09 0.87 -1.48
N PRO A 97 24.44 1.34 -2.69
CA PRO A 97 23.64 1.12 -3.91
C PRO A 97 23.38 -0.35 -4.23
N GLU A 98 24.28 -1.27 -3.85
CA GLU A 98 24.10 -2.71 -4.09
C GLU A 98 22.93 -3.28 -3.27
N ILE A 99 22.76 -2.78 -2.04
CA ILE A 99 21.62 -3.13 -1.19
C ILE A 99 20.33 -2.62 -1.85
N LEU A 100 20.31 -1.37 -2.32
CA LEU A 100 19.14 -0.81 -3.00
C LEU A 100 18.78 -1.58 -4.27
N ALA A 101 19.78 -1.96 -5.07
CA ALA A 101 19.58 -2.75 -6.28
C ALA A 101 19.04 -4.15 -5.98
N PHE A 102 19.54 -4.80 -4.93
CA PHE A 102 19.00 -6.08 -4.45
C PHE A 102 17.54 -5.94 -4.00
N MET A 103 17.25 -4.94 -3.17
CA MET A 103 15.89 -4.69 -2.69
C MET A 103 14.91 -4.38 -3.83
N ALA A 104 15.34 -3.65 -4.86
CA ALA A 104 14.52 -3.40 -6.04
C ALA A 104 14.12 -4.71 -6.75
N ARG A 105 15.06 -5.65 -6.94
CA ARG A 105 14.77 -6.96 -7.53
C ARG A 105 13.80 -7.78 -6.68
N GLU A 106 14.02 -7.79 -5.36
CA GLU A 106 13.12 -8.51 -4.44
C GLU A 106 11.71 -7.92 -4.44
N LYS A 107 11.56 -6.58 -4.50
CA LYS A 107 10.24 -5.93 -4.60
C LYS A 107 9.52 -6.28 -5.91
N VAL A 108 10.23 -6.38 -7.03
CA VAL A 108 9.65 -6.81 -8.32
C VAL A 108 9.14 -8.24 -8.23
N LYS A 109 9.94 -9.16 -7.68
CA LYS A 109 9.53 -10.55 -7.44
C LYS A 109 8.31 -10.63 -6.50
N GLN A 110 8.28 -9.82 -5.45
CA GLN A 110 7.14 -9.76 -4.53
C GLN A 110 5.87 -9.23 -5.23
N ALA A 111 6.00 -8.22 -6.10
CA ALA A 111 4.88 -7.72 -6.89
C ALA A 111 4.33 -8.80 -7.82
N GLU A 112 5.19 -9.59 -8.48
CA GLU A 112 4.77 -10.74 -9.29
C GLU A 112 4.00 -11.78 -8.47
N VAL A 113 4.51 -12.14 -7.29
CA VAL A 113 3.80 -13.08 -6.38
C VAL A 113 2.42 -12.55 -5.99
N ILE A 114 2.31 -11.26 -5.65
CA ILE A 114 1.03 -10.62 -5.30
C ILE A 114 0.06 -10.69 -6.47
N ILE A 115 0.52 -10.35 -7.68
CA ILE A 115 -0.29 -10.41 -8.91
C ILE A 115 -0.78 -11.84 -9.14
N SER A 116 0.11 -12.84 -9.09
CA SER A 116 -0.27 -14.24 -9.29
C SER A 116 -1.27 -14.75 -8.25
N LEU A 117 -1.15 -14.32 -6.99
CA LEU A 117 -2.13 -14.67 -5.94
C LEU A 117 -3.51 -14.07 -6.24
N ILE A 118 -3.56 -12.81 -6.67
CA ILE A 118 -4.83 -12.15 -7.04
C ILE A 118 -5.44 -12.80 -8.26
N GLU A 119 -4.68 -13.01 -9.34
CA GLU A 119 -5.17 -13.65 -10.56
C GLU A 119 -5.72 -15.06 -10.30
N LYS A 120 -5.08 -15.82 -9.40
CA LYS A 120 -5.52 -17.17 -9.05
C LYS A 120 -6.80 -17.20 -8.20
N HIS A 121 -6.97 -16.25 -7.30
CA HIS A 121 -8.00 -16.32 -6.25
C HIS A 121 -9.13 -15.28 -6.38
N TYR A 122 -8.94 -14.24 -7.20
CA TYR A 122 -9.92 -13.19 -7.50
C TYR A 122 -9.69 -12.65 -8.94
N PRO A 123 -9.92 -13.50 -9.97
CA PRO A 123 -9.57 -13.21 -11.37
C PRO A 123 -10.33 -12.03 -11.99
N GLU A 124 -11.44 -11.58 -11.40
CA GLU A 124 -12.17 -10.39 -11.83
C GLU A 124 -11.46 -9.07 -11.50
N ALA A 125 -10.40 -9.11 -10.68
CA ALA A 125 -9.57 -7.94 -10.41
C ALA A 125 -8.93 -7.38 -11.68
N LYS A 126 -8.79 -6.05 -11.72
CA LYS A 126 -8.11 -5.35 -12.82
C LYS A 126 -6.81 -4.75 -12.31
N LEU A 127 -5.69 -5.26 -12.78
CA LEU A 127 -4.38 -4.68 -12.51
C LEU A 127 -4.27 -3.29 -13.16
N SER A 128 -3.76 -2.32 -12.40
CA SER A 128 -3.50 -0.98 -12.92
C SER A 128 -2.47 -1.03 -14.04
N LYS A 129 -2.66 -0.20 -15.08
CA LYS A 129 -1.60 0.03 -16.08
C LYS A 129 -0.45 0.83 -15.47
N VAL A 130 0.74 0.72 -16.06
CA VAL A 130 1.88 1.58 -15.72
C VAL A 130 1.46 3.05 -15.88
N GLY A 131 1.71 3.85 -14.85
CA GLY A 131 1.36 5.27 -14.85
C GLY A 131 -0.15 5.55 -14.82
N ALA A 132 -0.93 4.70 -14.15
CA ALA A 132 -2.36 4.93 -13.93
C ALA A 132 -2.64 6.35 -13.40
N SER A 133 -3.69 6.99 -13.92
CA SER A 133 -3.97 8.42 -13.70
C SER A 133 -4.33 8.78 -12.26
N ASP A 134 -4.75 7.79 -11.47
CA ASP A 134 -5.08 7.92 -10.05
C ASP A 134 -3.91 7.54 -9.13
N LEU A 135 -2.75 7.16 -9.68
CA LEU A 135 -1.53 6.93 -8.93
C LEU A 135 -0.91 8.26 -8.49
N ALA A 136 -1.05 8.59 -7.20
CA ALA A 136 -0.55 9.84 -6.64
C ALA A 136 0.97 9.78 -6.37
N ILE A 137 1.77 10.04 -7.40
CA ILE A 137 3.24 10.17 -7.28
C ILE A 137 3.59 11.55 -6.68
N PRO A 138 4.37 11.62 -5.59
CA PRO A 138 4.86 12.89 -5.05
C PRO A 138 5.62 13.70 -6.11
N LYS A 139 5.32 14.99 -6.22
CA LYS A 139 6.03 15.94 -7.08
C LYS A 139 7.03 16.75 -6.24
N PRO A 140 8.24 17.04 -6.74
CA PRO A 140 9.18 17.97 -6.11
C PRO A 140 8.59 19.36 -5.91
#